data_AF-A0A2V9GI33-F1
#
_entry.id   AF-A0A2V9GI33-F1
#
_cell.length_a   1.000
_cell.length_b   1.000
_cell.length_c   1.000
_cell.angle_alpha   90.00
_cell.angle_beta   90.00
_cell.angle_gamma   90.00
#
_symmetry.space_group_name_H-M   'P 1'
#
loop_
_entity.id
_entity.type
_entity.pdbx_description
1 polymer ?
#
loop_
_entity_poly.entity_id
_entity_poly.type
_entity_poly.pdbx_seq_one_letter_code
_entity_poly.pdbx_strand_id
1 'polypeptide(L)'
;MGLILLIIIWLITFASTYFFIAKTWWLPAGASAAAAGIDHHFTTTFILMGIVFVAAQVSLGALVWIYRDRGSSPSKVTYSHGNTKLEIVWTLLTTILFMGLNLMSSSIWASERFRAAEEDAVRVEVTGMQFAWYFRYPGPDGKFGTTNPELEDASAGGEAALGLDTRDPASKDDV
;
A
#
# COMPACT_ATOMS: atom_id res chain seq x y z
N MET A 1 -0.58 37.88 -2.54
CA MET A 1 -0.33 36.55 -3.15
C MET A 1 0.08 35.50 -2.12
N GLY A 2 1.21 35.66 -1.40
CA GLY A 2 1.70 34.62 -0.45
C GLY A 2 0.75 34.22 0.70
N LEU A 3 -0.01 35.17 1.25
CA LEU A 3 -1.00 34.87 2.31
C LEU A 3 -2.21 34.07 1.81
N ILE A 4 -2.63 34.29 0.57
CA ILE A 4 -3.74 33.52 -0.04
C ILE A 4 -3.29 32.08 -0.25
N LEU A 5 -2.07 31.89 -0.76
CA LEU A 5 -1.46 30.58 -0.96
C LEU A 5 -1.29 29.82 0.37
N LEU A 6 -0.87 30.51 1.44
CA LEU A 6 -0.84 29.94 2.80
C LEU A 6 -2.20 29.41 3.24
N ILE A 7 -3.24 30.23 3.14
CA ILE A 7 -4.60 29.85 3.55
C ILE A 7 -5.09 28.64 2.76
N ILE A 8 -4.83 28.61 1.44
CA ILE A 8 -5.18 27.48 0.58
C ILE A 8 -4.45 26.21 1.02
N ILE A 9 -3.14 26.28 1.27
CA ILE A 9 -2.34 25.12 1.72
C ILE A 9 -2.87 24.56 3.04
N TRP A 10 -3.14 25.42 4.02
CA TRP A 10 -3.68 24.97 5.30
C TRP A 10 -5.09 24.42 5.18
N LEU A 11 -5.95 25.05 4.37
CA LEU A 11 -7.29 24.53 4.12
C LEU A 11 -7.23 23.12 3.52
N ILE A 12 -6.38 22.89 2.50
CA ILE A 12 -6.18 21.57 1.90
C ILE A 12 -5.59 20.58 2.92
N THR A 13 -4.63 21.03 3.73
CA THR A 13 -3.99 20.19 4.76
C THR A 13 -4.99 19.73 5.80
N PHE A 14 -5.79 20.63 6.36
CA PHE A 14 -6.75 20.28 7.41
C PHE A 14 -7.98 19.56 6.86
N ALA A 15 -8.44 19.92 5.66
CA ALA A 15 -9.52 19.18 4.99
C ALA A 15 -9.09 17.73 4.69
N SER A 16 -7.91 17.52 4.12
CA SER A 16 -7.41 16.16 3.87
C SER A 16 -7.20 15.38 5.17
N THR A 17 -6.54 15.98 6.17
CA THR A 17 -6.35 15.37 7.50
C THR A 17 -7.67 14.98 8.16
N TYR A 18 -8.72 15.80 8.02
CA TYR A 18 -10.05 15.51 8.55
C TYR A 18 -10.63 14.22 7.96
N PHE A 19 -10.64 14.07 6.63
CA PHE A 19 -11.19 12.85 5.99
C PHE A 19 -10.47 11.58 6.44
N PHE A 20 -9.17 11.69 6.72
CA PHE A 20 -8.36 10.60 7.24
C PHE A 20 -8.69 10.26 8.69
N ILE A 21 -8.83 11.25 9.57
CA ILE A 21 -9.27 11.03 10.96
C ILE A 21 -10.68 10.46 11.01
N ALA A 22 -11.56 10.94 10.14
CA ALA A 22 -12.94 10.48 10.01
C ALA A 22 -13.07 9.08 9.39
N LYS A 23 -11.98 8.49 8.88
CA LYS A 23 -11.95 7.15 8.29
C LYS A 23 -12.99 6.94 7.18
N THR A 24 -13.23 7.98 6.38
CA THR A 24 -14.31 7.99 5.37
C THR A 24 -14.13 6.92 4.29
N TRP A 25 -12.89 6.67 3.88
CA TRP A 25 -12.49 5.61 2.94
C TRP A 25 -11.43 4.72 3.57
N TRP A 26 -11.81 4.06 4.66
CA TRP A 26 -10.90 3.20 5.41
C TRP A 26 -10.75 1.81 4.77
N LEU A 27 -9.84 1.03 5.34
CA LEU A 27 -9.60 -0.35 4.93
C LEU A 27 -10.88 -1.20 5.05
N PRO A 28 -11.08 -2.17 4.14
CA PRO A 28 -12.16 -3.14 4.27
C PRO A 28 -11.99 -3.98 5.54
N ALA A 29 -13.07 -4.65 5.96
CA ALA A 29 -12.98 -5.58 7.08
C ALA A 29 -11.98 -6.71 6.77
N GLY A 30 -11.06 -6.96 7.69
CA GLY A 30 -10.09 -8.04 7.57
C GLY A 30 -10.77 -9.42 7.51
N ALA A 31 -10.37 -10.23 6.52
CA ALA A 31 -10.91 -11.57 6.29
C ALA A 31 -9.90 -12.70 6.54
N SER A 32 -8.69 -12.39 7.02
CA SER A 32 -7.64 -13.36 7.31
C SER A 32 -7.04 -13.14 8.70
N ALA A 33 -6.38 -14.18 9.24
CA ALA A 33 -5.69 -14.09 10.53
C ALA A 33 -4.58 -13.01 10.54
N ALA A 34 -3.95 -12.76 9.39
CA ALA A 34 -2.91 -11.75 9.23
C ALA A 34 -3.44 -10.31 9.18
N ALA A 35 -4.73 -10.13 8.86
CA ALA A 35 -5.32 -8.81 8.59
C ALA A 35 -5.15 -7.85 9.77
N ALA A 36 -5.36 -8.32 11.01
CA ALA A 36 -5.19 -7.47 12.20
C ALA A 36 -3.76 -6.93 12.36
N GLY A 37 -2.75 -7.75 12.05
CA GLY A 37 -1.34 -7.35 12.10
C GLY A 37 -1.01 -6.33 11.00
N ILE A 38 -1.49 -6.58 9.78
CA ILE A 38 -1.32 -5.66 8.64
C ILE A 38 -2.01 -4.33 8.92
N ASP A 39 -3.26 -4.34 9.38
CA ASP A 39 -4.04 -3.15 9.69
C ASP A 39 -3.40 -2.34 10.82
N HIS A 40 -2.83 -3.00 11.82
CA HIS A 40 -2.11 -2.33 12.91
C HIS A 40 -0.83 -1.65 12.40
N HIS A 41 -0.04 -2.33 11.56
CA HIS A 41 1.18 -1.76 10.97
C HIS A 41 0.85 -0.59 10.03
N PHE A 42 -0.16 -0.77 9.17
CA PHE A 42 -0.69 0.28 8.31
C PHE A 42 -1.11 1.50 9.14
N THR A 43 -1.96 1.30 10.15
CA THR A 43 -2.48 2.39 10.99
C THR A 43 -1.35 3.12 11.71
N THR A 44 -0.37 2.40 12.24
CA THR A 44 0.80 2.97 12.92
C THR A 44 1.62 3.82 11.96
N THR A 45 1.99 3.26 10.80
CA THR A 45 2.73 3.99 9.75
C THR A 45 1.97 5.22 9.30
N PHE A 46 0.66 5.06 9.06
CA PHE A 46 -0.22 6.11 8.59
C PHE A 46 -0.31 7.28 9.59
N ILE A 47 -0.47 6.99 10.88
CA ILE A 47 -0.49 8.02 11.94
C ILE A 47 0.86 8.74 12.03
N LEU A 48 1.97 8.00 12.03
CA LEU A 48 3.31 8.60 12.11
C LEU A 48 3.59 9.52 10.91
N MET A 49 3.26 9.08 9.69
CA MET A 49 3.37 9.90 8.49
C MET A 49 2.43 11.10 8.53
N GLY A 50 1.21 10.93 9.04
CA GLY A 50 0.26 12.02 9.24
C GLY A 50 0.79 13.10 10.18
N ILE A 51 1.42 12.71 11.30
CA ILE A 51 2.06 13.66 12.24
C ILE A 51 3.18 14.43 11.54
N VAL A 52 4.09 13.73 10.84
CA VAL A 52 5.19 14.36 10.10
C VAL A 52 4.67 15.31 9.03
N PHE A 53 3.64 14.90 8.29
CA PHE A 53 2.99 15.71 7.27
C PHE A 53 2.39 16.99 7.85
N VAL A 54 1.56 16.89 8.90
CA VAL A 54 0.96 18.06 9.55
C VAL A 54 2.03 18.98 10.13
N ALA A 55 3.06 18.43 10.78
CA ALA A 55 4.18 19.21 11.31
C ALA A 55 4.91 19.97 10.19
N ALA A 56 5.15 19.33 9.04
CA ALA A 56 5.76 19.98 7.88
C ALA A 56 4.88 21.10 7.30
N GLN A 57 3.58 20.87 7.13
CA GLN A 57 2.65 21.87 6.57
C GLN A 57 2.45 23.07 7.50
N VAL A 58 2.34 22.83 8.81
CA VAL A 58 2.27 23.90 9.81
C VAL A 58 3.58 24.69 9.84
N SER A 59 4.73 24.01 9.81
CA SER A 59 6.05 24.67 9.78
C SER A 59 6.22 25.52 8.53
N LEU A 60 5.88 24.98 7.36
CA LEU A 60 5.90 25.73 6.09
C LEU A 60 5.02 26.98 6.19
N GLY A 61 3.82 26.84 6.72
CA GLY A 61 2.92 27.98 6.87
C GLY A 61 3.40 29.03 7.87
N ALA A 62 4.01 28.59 8.98
CA ALA A 62 4.65 29.47 9.95
C ALA A 62 5.82 30.25 9.31
N LEU A 63 6.66 29.59 8.49
CA LEU A 63 7.74 30.25 7.75
C LEU A 63 7.19 31.30 6.79
N VAL A 64 6.14 30.98 6.02
CA VAL A 64 5.48 31.96 5.14
C VAL A 64 4.93 33.15 5.95
N TRP A 65 4.32 32.91 7.11
CA TRP A 65 3.76 33.97 7.95
C TRP A 65 4.82 34.88 8.59
N ILE A 66 5.91 34.29 9.08
CA ILE A 66 7.02 35.00 9.74
C ILE A 66 7.82 35.80 8.72
N TYR A 67 8.19 35.18 7.60
CA TYR A 67 9.08 35.74 6.59
C TYR A 67 8.34 36.42 5.43
N ARG A 68 7.02 36.61 5.50
CA ARG A 68 6.28 37.38 4.47
C ARG A 68 6.78 38.81 4.39
N ASP A 69 6.79 39.33 3.17
CA ASP A 69 6.99 40.76 2.95
C ASP A 69 5.85 41.57 3.62
N ARG A 70 6.24 42.59 4.37
CA ARG A 70 5.33 43.50 5.10
C ARG A 70 5.39 44.93 4.58
N GLY A 71 6.18 45.22 3.54
CA GLY A 71 6.32 46.55 2.94
C GLY A 71 7.05 47.60 3.80
N SER A 72 7.17 47.39 5.11
CA SER A 72 7.67 48.41 6.06
C SER A 72 9.09 48.20 6.58
N SER A 73 9.88 47.25 6.03
CA SER A 73 11.25 47.03 6.51
C SER A 73 12.20 46.59 5.40
N PRO A 74 13.37 47.22 5.24
CA PRO A 74 14.42 46.76 4.32
C PRO A 74 15.21 45.65 5.00
N SER A 75 14.54 44.61 5.53
CA SER A 75 15.24 43.44 6.04
C SER A 75 15.79 42.67 4.84
N LYS A 76 17.03 42.97 4.47
CA LYS A 76 17.77 42.23 3.44
C LYS A 76 17.69 40.74 3.76
N VAL A 77 17.28 39.94 2.77
CA VAL A 77 17.27 38.47 2.88
C VAL A 77 18.66 38.03 3.32
N THR A 78 18.75 37.38 4.47
CA THR A 78 20.01 36.81 4.95
C THR A 78 20.21 35.48 4.25
N TYR A 79 21.20 35.42 3.37
CA TYR A 79 21.59 34.17 2.75
C TYR A 79 22.30 33.29 3.79
N SER A 80 21.81 32.06 3.96
CA SER A 80 22.45 31.02 4.77
C SER A 80 22.62 29.79 3.91
N HIS A 81 23.78 29.14 3.98
CA HIS A 81 24.10 27.98 3.15
C HIS A 81 23.55 26.65 3.69
N GLY A 82 22.86 26.67 4.83
CA GLY A 82 22.32 25.48 5.48
C GLY A 82 22.76 25.34 6.94
N ASN A 83 22.43 24.21 7.54
CA ASN A 83 22.81 23.89 8.90
C ASN A 83 23.08 22.39 8.99
N THR A 84 24.36 22.03 8.91
CA THR A 84 24.81 20.63 8.92
C THR A 84 24.31 19.87 10.15
N LYS A 85 24.18 20.52 11.31
CA LYS A 85 23.63 19.86 12.50
C LYS A 85 22.16 19.50 12.31
N LEU A 86 21.37 20.42 11.75
CA LEU A 86 19.95 20.19 11.45
C LEU A 86 19.79 19.07 10.40
N GLU A 87 20.62 19.09 9.37
CA GLU A 87 20.63 18.10 8.30
C GLU A 87 20.94 16.69 8.83
N ILE A 88 21.95 16.56 9.70
CA ILE A 88 22.28 15.28 10.35
C ILE A 88 21.13 14.82 11.23
N VAL A 89 20.55 15.71 12.04
CA VAL A 89 19.46 15.36 12.97
C VAL A 89 18.23 14.86 12.22
N TRP A 90 17.74 15.57 11.21
CA TRP A 90 16.56 15.09 10.47
C TRP A 90 16.85 13.78 9.74
N THR A 91 18.09 13.58 9.27
CA THR A 91 18.45 12.40 8.48
C THR A 91 18.47 11.19 9.39
N LEU A 92 19.10 11.30 10.57
CA LEU A 92 19.11 10.24 11.56
C LEU A 92 17.72 9.92 12.09
N LEU A 93 16.90 10.94 12.40
CA LEU A 93 15.52 10.72 12.84
C LEU A 93 14.70 9.99 11.78
N THR A 94 14.85 10.37 10.51
CA THR A 94 14.17 9.72 9.37
C THR A 94 14.64 8.27 9.21
N THR A 95 15.94 8.02 9.28
CA THR A 95 16.52 6.67 9.22
C THR A 95 16.02 5.78 10.35
N ILE A 96 16.03 6.28 11.59
CA ILE A 96 15.55 5.54 12.77
C ILE A 96 14.07 5.21 12.61
N LEU A 97 13.25 6.18 12.16
CA LEU A 97 11.83 5.98 11.93
C LEU A 97 11.57 4.85 10.93
N PHE A 98 12.18 4.92 9.75
CA PHE A 98 11.96 3.90 8.70
C PHE A 98 12.55 2.53 9.08
N MET A 99 13.72 2.50 9.73
CA MET A 99 14.30 1.26 10.21
C MET A 99 13.42 0.61 11.29
N GLY A 100 12.87 1.40 12.22
CA GLY A 100 11.93 0.90 13.23
C GLY A 100 10.65 0.33 12.61
N LEU A 101 10.07 1.04 11.64
CA LEU A 101 8.88 0.56 10.90
C LEU A 101 9.16 -0.75 10.13
N ASN A 102 10.34 -0.87 9.52
CA ASN A 102 10.75 -2.06 8.80
C ASN A 102 10.89 -3.27 9.75
N LEU A 103 11.57 -3.09 10.88
CA LEU A 103 11.74 -4.15 11.88
C LEU A 103 10.39 -4.62 12.42
N MET A 104 9.45 -3.70 12.68
CA MET A 104 8.09 -4.02 13.12
C MET A 104 7.30 -4.86 12.09
N SER A 105 7.47 -4.59 10.79
CA SER A 105 6.77 -5.33 9.72
C SER A 105 7.40 -6.67 9.36
N SER A 106 8.69 -6.86 9.68
CA SER A 106 9.50 -7.94 9.13
C SER A 106 8.95 -9.35 9.43
N SER A 107 8.45 -9.56 10.65
CA SER A 107 7.89 -10.85 11.07
C SER A 107 6.56 -11.17 10.38
N ILE A 108 5.68 -10.17 10.24
CA ILE A 108 4.39 -10.30 9.54
C ILE A 108 4.65 -10.62 8.06
N TRP A 109 5.59 -9.92 7.44
CA TRP A 109 5.95 -10.19 6.04
C TRP A 109 6.51 -11.61 5.87
N ALA A 110 7.39 -12.04 6.78
CA ALA A 110 7.97 -13.38 6.72
C ALA A 110 6.92 -14.49 6.93
N SER A 111 5.96 -14.29 7.84
CA SER A 111 4.89 -15.27 8.07
C SER A 111 4.01 -15.43 6.85
N GLU A 112 3.61 -14.34 6.20
CA GLU A 112 2.75 -14.43 5.02
C GLU A 112 3.50 -14.94 3.78
N ARG A 113 4.80 -14.64 3.67
CA ARG A 113 5.57 -14.97 2.45
C ARG A 113 6.13 -16.39 2.44
N PHE A 114 6.49 -16.93 3.61
CA PHE A 114 7.25 -18.19 3.70
C PHE A 114 6.51 -19.32 4.42
N ARG A 115 5.39 -19.05 5.09
CA ARG A 115 4.59 -20.11 5.70
C ARG A 115 3.99 -20.98 4.59
N ALA A 116 4.25 -22.27 4.65
CA ALA A 116 3.63 -23.24 3.76
C ALA A 116 2.12 -23.29 3.98
N ALA A 117 1.39 -23.73 2.96
CA ALA A 117 -0.03 -24.02 3.11
C ALA A 117 -0.24 -25.10 4.18
N GLU A 118 -1.32 -24.98 4.95
CA GLU A 118 -1.76 -25.99 5.91
C GLU A 118 -2.21 -27.26 5.15
N GLU A 119 -2.13 -28.44 5.77
CA GLU A 119 -2.42 -29.72 5.10
C GLU A 119 -3.87 -29.84 4.59
N ASP A 120 -4.79 -29.15 5.24
CA ASP A 120 -6.22 -29.06 4.91
C ASP A 120 -6.58 -27.83 4.06
N ALA A 121 -5.58 -27.10 3.56
CA ALA A 121 -5.82 -25.94 2.73
C ALA A 121 -6.48 -26.32 1.40
N VAL A 122 -7.55 -25.60 1.05
CA VAL A 122 -8.20 -25.74 -0.26
C VAL A 122 -7.24 -25.27 -1.35
N ARG A 123 -6.92 -26.18 -2.28
CA ARG A 123 -6.07 -25.88 -3.44
C ARG A 123 -6.94 -25.26 -4.53
N VAL A 124 -6.51 -24.12 -5.04
CA VAL A 124 -7.17 -23.42 -6.15
C VAL A 124 -6.09 -23.02 -7.15
N GLU A 125 -6.28 -23.39 -8.41
CA GLU A 125 -5.50 -22.84 -9.51
C GLU A 125 -6.24 -21.63 -10.09
N VAL A 126 -5.51 -20.54 -10.27
CA VAL A 126 -6.08 -19.26 -10.74
C VAL A 126 -5.32 -18.79 -11.97
N THR A 127 -6.04 -18.67 -13.09
CA THR A 127 -5.47 -18.23 -14.37
C THR A 127 -6.06 -16.88 -14.77
N GLY A 128 -5.19 -15.89 -14.95
CA GLY A 128 -5.56 -14.57 -15.42
C GLY A 128 -5.46 -14.44 -16.94
N MET A 129 -6.54 -13.98 -17.58
CA MET A 129 -6.64 -13.71 -19.02
C MET A 129 -7.14 -12.28 -19.27
N GLN A 130 -7.01 -11.79 -20.50
CA GLN A 130 -7.58 -10.50 -20.89
C GLN A 130 -9.04 -10.70 -21.36
N PHE A 131 -10.08 -10.27 -20.66
CA PHE A 131 -10.15 -9.66 -19.32
C PHE A 131 -11.00 -10.54 -18.40
N ALA A 132 -10.52 -11.76 -18.15
CA ALA A 132 -11.23 -12.81 -17.41
C ALA A 132 -10.31 -13.50 -16.39
N TRP A 133 -10.93 -14.07 -15.36
CA TRP A 133 -10.26 -14.93 -14.38
C TRP A 133 -10.94 -16.28 -14.37
N TYR A 134 -10.13 -17.33 -14.46
CA TYR A 134 -10.57 -18.71 -14.34
C TYR A 134 -10.03 -19.29 -13.04
N PHE A 135 -10.92 -19.97 -12.32
CA PHE A 135 -10.62 -20.64 -11.06
C PHE A 135 -10.89 -22.11 -11.27
N ARG A 136 -9.95 -22.95 -10.85
CA ARG A 136 -10.07 -24.40 -10.93
C ARG A 136 -9.78 -25.03 -9.59
N TYR A 137 -10.63 -25.93 -9.16
CA TYR A 137 -10.48 -26.74 -7.96
C TYR A 137 -10.15 -28.17 -8.38
N PRO A 138 -9.22 -28.85 -7.68
CA PRO A 138 -9.00 -30.25 -7.95
C PRO A 138 -10.23 -31.03 -7.51
N GLY A 139 -10.57 -32.07 -8.27
CA GLY A 139 -11.66 -32.97 -7.91
C GLY A 139 -11.33 -33.85 -6.70
N PRO A 140 -12.16 -34.88 -6.44
CA PRO A 140 -11.92 -35.86 -5.38
C PRO A 140 -10.54 -36.56 -5.47
N ASP A 141 -9.89 -36.57 -6.64
CA ASP A 141 -8.56 -37.15 -6.80
C ASP A 141 -7.41 -36.26 -6.28
N GLY A 142 -7.70 -34.99 -5.97
CA GLY A 142 -6.77 -34.01 -5.42
C GLY A 142 -5.69 -33.53 -6.42
N LYS A 143 -5.83 -33.82 -7.71
CA LYS A 143 -4.90 -33.47 -8.77
C LYS A 143 -5.57 -32.51 -9.73
N PHE A 144 -4.76 -31.74 -10.44
CA PHE A 144 -5.23 -30.90 -11.53
C PHE A 144 -4.94 -31.62 -12.84
N GLY A 145 -5.90 -31.61 -13.74
CA GLY A 145 -5.71 -32.06 -15.11
C GLY A 145 -4.64 -31.24 -15.84
N THR A 146 -3.95 -31.89 -16.78
CA THR A 146 -2.91 -31.24 -17.59
C THR A 146 -3.50 -30.17 -18.51
N THR A 147 -2.84 -29.02 -18.60
CA THR A 147 -3.17 -27.93 -19.55
C THR A 147 -2.17 -27.91 -20.70
N ASN A 148 -2.63 -27.68 -21.93
CA ASN A 148 -1.81 -27.52 -23.13
C ASN A 148 -2.15 -26.22 -23.87
N PRO A 149 -1.18 -25.33 -24.14
CA PRO A 149 -1.40 -24.11 -24.93
C PRO A 149 -2.01 -24.33 -26.32
N GLU A 150 -1.79 -25.50 -26.94
CA GLU A 150 -2.39 -25.81 -28.24
C GLU A 150 -3.90 -26.08 -28.17
N LEU A 151 -4.41 -26.40 -26.97
CA LEU A 151 -5.84 -26.60 -26.71
C LEU A 151 -6.51 -25.32 -26.18
N GLU A 152 -5.74 -24.25 -25.98
CA GLU A 152 -6.24 -22.98 -25.47
C GLU A 152 -7.17 -22.31 -26.50
N ASP A 153 -8.41 -22.08 -26.10
CA ASP A 153 -9.37 -21.26 -26.83
C ASP A 153 -10.04 -20.27 -25.88
N ALA A 154 -9.42 -19.10 -25.73
CA ALA A 154 -9.94 -18.00 -24.93
C ALA A 154 -11.32 -17.50 -25.39
N SER A 155 -11.73 -17.77 -26.65
CA SER A 155 -13.02 -17.34 -27.18
C SER A 155 -14.17 -18.27 -26.80
N ALA A 156 -13.87 -19.57 -26.60
CA ALA A 156 -14.84 -20.56 -26.17
C ALA A 156 -15.16 -20.47 -24.67
N GLY A 157 -14.22 -19.97 -23.87
CA GLY A 157 -14.37 -19.85 -22.42
C GLY A 157 -14.23 -21.19 -21.68
N GLY A 158 -14.49 -21.17 -20.37
CA GLY A 158 -14.48 -22.36 -19.51
C GLY A 158 -13.16 -23.15 -19.55
N GLU A 159 -13.26 -24.48 -19.60
CA GLU A 159 -12.12 -25.40 -19.68
C GLU A 159 -11.27 -25.21 -20.94
N ALA A 160 -11.91 -24.83 -22.07
CA ALA A 160 -11.21 -24.59 -23.32
C ALA A 160 -10.33 -23.34 -23.23
N ALA A 161 -10.77 -22.30 -22.51
CA ALA A 161 -9.93 -21.14 -22.25
C ALA A 161 -8.65 -21.52 -21.48
N LEU A 162 -8.71 -22.52 -20.60
CA LEU A 162 -7.55 -23.02 -19.86
C LEU A 162 -6.66 -23.98 -20.68
N GLY A 163 -7.11 -24.43 -21.85
CA GLY A 163 -6.45 -25.48 -22.62
C GLY A 163 -6.42 -26.83 -21.90
N LEU A 164 -7.48 -27.15 -21.15
CA LEU A 164 -7.56 -28.39 -20.37
C LEU A 164 -7.58 -29.63 -21.26
N ASP A 165 -6.67 -30.58 -21.03
CA ASP A 165 -6.66 -31.85 -21.77
C ASP A 165 -7.71 -32.81 -21.20
N THR A 166 -8.87 -32.88 -21.86
CA THR A 166 -9.99 -33.78 -21.50
C THR A 166 -9.67 -35.27 -21.63
N ARG A 167 -8.52 -35.62 -22.23
CA ARG A 167 -8.04 -37.01 -22.30
C ARG A 167 -7.31 -37.42 -21.03
N ASP A 168 -6.84 -36.46 -20.24
CA ASP A 168 -6.26 -36.71 -18.92
C ASP A 168 -7.36 -37.23 -17.97
N PRO A 169 -7.21 -38.39 -17.32
CA PRO A 169 -8.16 -38.84 -16.32
C PRO A 169 -8.36 -37.85 -15.17
N ALA A 170 -7.32 -37.09 -14.81
CA ALA A 170 -7.36 -36.11 -13.71
C ALA A 170 -8.05 -34.78 -14.08
N SER A 171 -8.41 -34.57 -15.35
CA SER A 171 -9.18 -33.38 -15.74
C SER A 171 -10.69 -33.56 -15.62
N LYS A 172 -11.16 -34.80 -15.42
CA LYS A 172 -12.59 -35.13 -15.49
C LYS A 172 -13.38 -34.72 -14.25
N ASP A 173 -12.69 -34.51 -13.14
CA ASP A 173 -13.26 -34.14 -11.85
C ASP A 173 -12.84 -32.75 -11.37
N ASP A 174 -12.01 -32.03 -12.15
CA ASP A 174 -11.75 -30.61 -11.96
C ASP A 174 -13.05 -29.78 -12.06
N VAL A 175 -13.19 -28.75 -11.23
CA VAL A 175 -14.38 -27.86 -11.15
C VAL A 175 -14.00 -26.39 -11.27
#